data_AF-A0A512J6G0-F1
#
_entry.id   AF-A0A512J6G0-F1
#
_cell.length_a   1.000
_cell.length_b   1.000
_cell.length_c   1.000
_cell.angle_alpha   90.00
_cell.angle_beta   90.00
_cell.angle_gamma   90.00
#
_symmetry.space_group_name_H-M   'P 1'
#
loop_
_entity.id
_entity.type
_entity.pdbx_description
1 polymer ?
#
loop_
_entity_poly.entity_id
_entity_poly.type
_entity_poly.pdbx_seq_one_letter_code
_entity_poly.pdbx_strand_id
1 'polypeptide(L)'
;MPLGDVPLDAALCERRIPVFDGATRADLVLSRGALVTVQEGPYRGPALDCRVRWVPIAGHRANGPTVRRMAGNDAMRVRLAPVPGGALLLPLSIGVATGWGDVRIEATGWGSGVGAAAARTPESGRASVRVSLPRAP
;
A
#
# COMPACT_ATOMS: atom_id res chain seq x y z
N MET A 1 -20.68 1.69 9.96
CA MET A 1 -19.70 0.66 10.36
C MET A 1 -18.53 1.39 10.99
N PRO A 2 -18.31 1.30 12.32
CA PRO A 2 -17.29 2.11 12.95
C PRO A 2 -15.92 1.63 12.45
N LEU A 3 -15.19 2.57 11.84
CA LEU A 3 -13.78 2.44 11.51
C LEU A 3 -13.05 2.23 12.84
N GLY A 4 -12.09 1.30 12.90
CA GLY A 4 -11.44 0.90 14.16
C GLY A 4 -10.93 2.11 14.97
N ASP A 5 -10.97 1.99 16.29
CA ASP A 5 -10.75 3.07 17.26
C ASP A 5 -9.31 3.62 17.32
N VAL A 6 -8.48 3.39 16.30
CA VAL A 6 -7.12 3.95 16.24
C VAL A 6 -7.22 5.45 16.01
N PRO A 7 -6.82 6.29 16.97
CA PRO A 7 -6.82 7.73 16.78
C PRO A 7 -5.82 8.06 15.67
N LEU A 8 -6.26 8.79 14.64
CA LEU A 8 -5.38 9.26 13.57
C LEU A 8 -4.60 10.50 14.03
N ASP A 9 -3.76 10.30 15.03
CA ASP A 9 -2.82 11.31 15.49
C ASP A 9 -1.66 11.43 14.49
N ALA A 10 -1.37 12.66 14.06
CA ALA A 10 -0.24 12.96 13.18
C ALA A 10 1.12 12.54 13.79
N ALA A 11 1.22 12.44 15.12
CA ALA A 11 2.38 11.90 15.82
C ALA A 11 2.65 10.42 15.49
N LEU A 12 1.64 9.66 15.02
CA LEU A 12 1.85 8.27 14.59
C LEU A 12 2.79 8.17 13.37
N CYS A 13 2.93 9.23 12.57
CA CYS A 13 3.93 9.31 11.51
C CYS A 13 5.36 9.51 12.05
N GLU A 14 5.58 9.90 13.30
CA GLU A 14 6.92 10.25 13.81
C GLU A 14 7.69 9.01 14.27
N ARG A 15 8.07 8.16 13.32
CA ARG A 15 8.76 6.89 13.60
C ARG A 15 9.85 6.59 12.61
N ARG A 16 10.82 5.81 13.07
CA ARG A 16 11.89 5.24 12.25
C ARG A 16 11.66 3.74 12.10
N ILE A 17 11.58 3.27 10.87
CA ILE A 17 11.34 1.86 10.54
C ILE A 17 12.63 1.31 9.93
N PRO A 18 13.38 0.45 10.63
CA PRO A 18 14.53 -0.24 10.05
C PRO A 18 14.05 -1.31 9.07
N VAL A 19 14.60 -1.32 7.85
CA VAL A 19 14.27 -2.28 6.79
C VAL A 19 15.54 -2.96 6.30
N PHE A 20 15.48 -4.27 6.17
CA PHE A 20 16.50 -5.10 5.53
C PHE A 20 15.85 -5.88 4.39
N ASP A 21 16.42 -5.80 3.19
CA ASP A 21 15.85 -6.40 1.97
C ASP A 21 16.58 -7.69 1.51
N GLY A 22 17.47 -8.22 2.34
CA GLY A 22 18.29 -9.39 2.02
C GLY A 22 19.70 -9.05 1.53
N ALA A 23 19.93 -7.83 1.02
CA ALA A 23 21.25 -7.38 0.58
C ALA A 23 21.70 -6.09 1.27
N THR A 24 20.75 -5.19 1.53
CA THR A 24 21.00 -3.85 2.04
C THR A 24 20.09 -3.53 3.22
N ARG A 25 20.57 -2.62 4.06
CA ARG A 25 19.80 -2.05 5.16
C ARG A 25 19.56 -0.56 4.91
N ALA A 26 18.34 -0.12 5.11
CA ALA A 26 17.99 1.30 5.16
C ALA A 26 16.98 1.55 6.29
N ASP A 27 16.96 2.77 6.81
CA ASP A 27 15.90 3.21 7.69
C ASP A 27 14.91 4.07 6.88
N LEU A 28 13.61 3.79 7.03
CA LEU A 28 12.53 4.67 6.58
C LEU A 28 12.16 5.59 7.74
N VAL A 29 12.53 6.86 7.64
CA VAL A 29 12.22 7.87 8.65
C VAL A 29 10.96 8.59 8.22
N LEU A 30 9.86 8.27 8.90
CA LEU A 30 8.61 8.97 8.71
C LEU A 30 8.61 10.23 9.58
N SER A 31 7.97 11.28 9.09
CA SER A 31 7.83 12.56 9.78
C SER A 31 6.39 13.04 9.76
N ARG A 32 6.05 13.97 10.66
CA ARG A 32 4.68 14.49 10.83
C ARG A 32 4.07 14.84 9.48
N GLY A 33 2.99 14.12 9.22
CA GLY A 33 2.14 14.23 8.05
C GLY A 33 0.92 15.11 8.30
N ALA A 34 -0.04 15.07 7.37
CA ALA A 34 -1.34 15.71 7.51
C ALA A 34 -2.45 14.66 7.62
N LEU A 35 -3.53 14.98 8.33
CA LEU A 35 -4.78 14.24 8.23
C LEU A 35 -5.44 14.61 6.90
N VAL A 36 -5.82 13.62 6.12
CA VAL A 36 -6.49 13.79 4.83
C VAL A 36 -7.74 12.94 4.77
N THR A 37 -8.73 13.37 4.00
CA THR A 37 -9.93 12.56 3.74
C THR A 37 -9.82 11.92 2.36
N VAL A 38 -9.87 10.59 2.33
CA VAL A 38 -9.88 9.79 1.10
C VAL A 38 -11.32 9.64 0.62
N GLN A 39 -11.56 10.04 -0.63
CA GLN A 39 -12.91 10.06 -1.21
C GLN A 39 -13.20 8.88 -2.13
N GLU A 40 -12.17 8.18 -2.60
CA GLU A 40 -12.25 7.18 -3.67
C GLU A 40 -11.34 5.98 -3.40
N GLY A 41 -11.56 4.89 -4.15
CA GLY A 41 -10.81 3.65 -4.02
C GLY A 41 -11.41 2.69 -2.99
N PRO A 42 -10.64 1.66 -2.56
CA PRO A 42 -11.14 0.62 -1.67
C PRO A 42 -11.34 1.08 -0.23
N TYR A 43 -10.80 2.25 0.14
CA TYR A 43 -11.00 2.90 1.43
C TYR A 43 -11.54 4.30 1.23
N ARG A 44 -12.54 4.71 2.03
CA ARG A 44 -13.03 6.09 2.08
C ARG A 44 -13.13 6.53 3.53
N GLY A 45 -12.59 7.70 3.84
CA GLY A 45 -12.52 8.20 5.21
C GLY A 45 -11.17 8.85 5.54
N PRO A 46 -10.96 9.18 6.82
CA PRO A 46 -9.76 9.87 7.27
C PRO A 46 -8.53 8.95 7.21
N ALA A 47 -7.40 9.50 6.78
CA ALA A 47 -6.12 8.81 6.68
C ALA A 47 -4.99 9.77 7.05
N LEU A 48 -3.85 9.23 7.49
CA LEU A 48 -2.62 9.98 7.69
C LEU A 48 -1.82 10.00 6.40
N ASP A 49 -1.33 11.16 5.99
CA ASP A 49 -0.43 11.30 4.86
C ASP A 49 0.97 11.67 5.37
N CYS A 50 1.79 10.66 5.62
CA CYS A 50 3.12 10.79 6.20
C CYS A 50 4.17 11.07 5.12
N ARG A 51 5.09 12.00 5.40
CA ARG A 51 6.34 12.16 4.63
C ARG A 51 7.34 11.11 5.05
N VAL A 52 8.07 10.58 4.09
CA VAL A 52 9.08 9.53 4.29
C VAL A 52 10.44 10.03 3.81
N ARG A 53 11.51 9.68 4.53
CA ARG A 53 12.89 9.80 4.07
C ARG A 53 13.57 8.44 4.12
N TRP A 54 14.26 8.10 3.05
CA TRP A 54 15.05 6.88 2.98
C TRP A 54 16.49 7.19 3.40
N VAL A 55 16.99 6.49 4.42
CA VAL A 55 18.33 6.67 4.96
C VAL A 55 19.14 5.38 4.75
N PRO A 56 20.14 5.38 3.85
CA PRO A 56 20.97 4.20 3.64
C PRO A 56 21.83 3.91 4.88
N ILE A 57 21.85 2.66 5.34
CA ILE A 57 22.63 2.24 6.51
C ILE A 57 23.79 1.31 6.11
N ALA A 58 23.52 0.22 5.40
CA ALA A 58 24.56 -0.78 5.06
C ALA A 58 24.24 -1.53 3.77
N GLY A 59 25.25 -2.15 3.14
CA GLY A 59 25.10 -2.96 1.92
C GLY A 59 24.97 -2.15 0.61
N HIS A 60 24.92 -0.82 0.70
CA HIS A 60 24.84 0.06 -0.46
C HIS A 60 26.19 0.28 -1.11
N ARG A 61 26.24 0.35 -2.45
CA ARG A 61 27.45 0.83 -3.14
C ARG A 61 27.66 2.29 -2.81
N ALA A 62 28.79 2.60 -2.18
CA ALA A 62 29.18 3.97 -1.88
C ALA A 62 29.15 4.82 -3.16
N ASN A 63 28.56 6.02 -3.08
CA ASN A 63 28.45 6.95 -4.20
C ASN A 63 27.73 6.38 -5.45
N GLY A 64 26.87 5.38 -5.29
CA GLY A 64 25.97 4.98 -6.36
C GLY A 64 24.97 6.10 -6.71
N PRO A 65 24.73 6.41 -7.99
CA PRO A 65 23.80 7.48 -8.39
C PRO A 65 22.39 7.25 -7.84
N THR A 66 21.93 5.99 -7.81
CA THR A 66 20.64 5.60 -7.22
C THR A 66 20.57 5.88 -5.72
N VAL A 67 21.63 5.56 -4.97
CA VAL A 67 21.68 5.78 -3.51
C VAL A 67 21.64 7.28 -3.20
N ARG A 68 22.45 8.10 -3.89
CA ARG A 68 22.42 9.56 -3.71
C ARG A 68 21.04 10.15 -4.03
N ARG A 69 20.43 9.72 -5.13
CA ARG A 69 19.09 10.18 -5.51
C ARG A 69 18.05 9.82 -4.47
N MET A 70 18.01 8.55 -4.04
CA MET A 70 17.03 8.08 -3.06
C MET A 70 17.24 8.73 -1.69
N ALA A 71 18.48 8.91 -1.25
CA ALA A 71 18.79 9.61 -0.01
C ALA A 71 18.43 11.10 -0.06
N GLY A 72 18.46 11.70 -1.25
CA GLY A 72 18.05 13.10 -1.50
C GLY A 72 16.55 13.30 -1.66
N ASN A 73 15.80 12.25 -2.05
CA ASN A 73 14.39 12.33 -2.40
C ASN A 73 13.48 12.71 -1.20
N ASP A 74 12.79 13.85 -1.33
CA ASP A 74 11.83 14.44 -0.38
C ASP A 74 10.36 14.24 -0.77
N ALA A 75 10.11 13.68 -1.95
CA ALA A 75 8.79 13.42 -2.48
C ALA A 75 8.25 12.02 -2.11
N MET A 76 8.87 11.30 -1.17
CA MET A 76 8.34 10.03 -0.69
C MET A 76 7.19 10.24 0.30
N ARG A 77 6.07 9.57 0.04
CA ARG A 77 4.83 9.70 0.81
C ARG A 77 4.22 8.34 1.07
N VAL A 78 3.63 8.17 2.23
CA VAL A 78 2.78 7.02 2.54
C VAL A 78 1.47 7.49 3.15
N ARG A 79 0.36 7.05 2.57
CA ARG A 79 -0.97 7.27 3.15
C ARG A 79 -1.33 6.05 3.99
N LEU A 80 -1.56 6.26 5.28
CA LEU A 80 -1.92 5.23 6.24
C LEU A 80 -3.37 5.39 6.66
N ALA A 81 -4.17 4.34 6.53
CA ALA A 81 -5.56 4.33 6.96
C ALA A 81 -5.79 3.25 8.03
N PRO A 82 -6.81 3.40 8.89
CA PRO A 82 -7.14 2.42 9.92
C PRO A 82 -7.80 1.18 9.32
N VAL A 83 -7.42 0.01 9.84
CA VAL A 83 -8.10 -1.25 9.52
C VAL A 83 -9.41 -1.32 10.32
N PRO A 84 -10.56 -1.60 9.69
CA PRO A 84 -11.81 -1.84 10.40
C PRO A 84 -11.67 -2.92 11.48
N GLY A 85 -12.11 -2.63 12.71
CA GLY A 85 -12.04 -3.58 13.83
C GLY A 85 -10.63 -3.94 14.31
N GLY A 86 -9.59 -3.25 13.83
CA GLY A 86 -8.19 -3.49 14.21
C GLY A 86 -7.56 -2.30 14.91
N ALA A 87 -6.41 -2.55 15.55
CA ALA A 87 -5.57 -1.54 16.19
C ALA A 87 -4.39 -1.08 15.30
N LEU A 88 -4.45 -1.36 13.99
CA LEU A 88 -3.35 -1.14 13.05
C LEU A 88 -3.74 -0.15 11.95
N LEU A 89 -2.74 0.63 11.53
CA LEU A 89 -2.80 1.42 10.31
C LEU A 89 -2.04 0.68 9.20
N LEU A 90 -2.65 0.57 8.02
CA LEU A 90 -2.01 -0.02 6.85
C LEU A 90 -1.74 1.03 5.76
N PRO A 91 -0.78 0.81 4.86
CA PRO A 91 -0.59 1.66 3.68
C PRO A 91 -1.74 1.53 2.69
N LEU A 92 -2.44 2.62 2.44
CA LEU A 92 -3.39 2.78 1.34
C LEU A 92 -2.67 3.14 0.05
N SER A 93 -1.66 3.99 0.13
CA SER A 93 -0.81 4.30 -1.02
C SER A 93 0.61 4.66 -0.59
N ILE A 94 1.56 4.38 -1.48
CA ILE A 94 2.96 4.75 -1.35
C ILE A 94 3.37 5.46 -2.63
N GLY A 95 3.90 6.67 -2.51
CA GLY A 95 4.44 7.44 -3.62
C GLY A 95 5.95 7.62 -3.46
N VAL A 96 6.71 7.39 -4.52
CA VAL A 96 8.16 7.55 -4.54
C VAL A 96 8.60 8.17 -5.85
N ALA A 97 9.26 9.32 -5.80
CA ALA A 97 9.95 9.87 -6.97
C ALA A 97 11.21 9.06 -7.27
N THR A 98 11.25 8.38 -8.41
CA THR A 98 12.41 7.59 -8.85
C THR A 98 13.20 8.33 -9.92
N GLY A 99 14.32 7.77 -10.39
CA GLY A 99 15.07 8.34 -11.53
C GLY A 99 14.26 8.45 -12.81
N TRP A 100 13.23 7.61 -12.96
CA TRP A 100 12.57 7.33 -14.23
C TRP A 100 11.13 7.89 -14.23
N GLY A 101 10.75 8.63 -13.18
CA GLY A 101 9.40 9.14 -12.94
C GLY A 101 8.90 8.78 -11.55
N ASP A 102 7.64 9.10 -11.28
CA ASP A 102 7.00 8.80 -10.00
C ASP A 102 6.37 7.40 -10.02
N VAL A 103 6.72 6.61 -9.01
CA VAL A 103 6.08 5.31 -8.75
C VAL A 103 5.01 5.52 -7.69
N ARG A 104 3.80 5.02 -7.98
CA ARG A 104 2.70 4.90 -7.02
C ARG A 104 2.30 3.45 -6.85
N ILE A 105 2.23 3.01 -5.60
CA ILE A 105 1.65 1.73 -5.21
C ILE A 105 0.35 2.05 -4.49
N GLU A 106 -0.76 1.49 -4.95
CA GLU A 106 -2.08 1.72 -4.37
C GLU A 106 -2.70 0.40 -3.94
N ALA A 107 -3.36 0.39 -2.78
CA ALA A 107 -4.14 -0.75 -2.36
C ALA A 107 -5.35 -0.91 -3.30
N THR A 108 -5.64 -2.14 -3.71
CA THR A 108 -6.81 -2.48 -4.53
C THR A 108 -7.99 -3.00 -3.71
N GLY A 109 -7.77 -3.30 -2.43
CA GLY A 109 -8.77 -3.74 -1.45
C GLY A 109 -8.43 -3.23 -0.06
N TRP A 110 -9.45 -3.13 0.81
CA TRP A 110 -9.29 -2.61 2.18
C TRP A 110 -10.11 -3.41 3.19
N GLY A 111 -9.53 -3.68 4.36
CA GLY A 111 -10.17 -4.44 5.44
C GLY A 111 -9.59 -5.83 5.66
N SER A 112 -10.04 -6.48 6.75
CA SER A 112 -9.55 -7.80 7.16
C SER A 112 -10.03 -8.90 6.20
N GLY A 113 -9.20 -9.18 5.21
CA GLY A 113 -9.20 -10.44 4.47
C GLY A 113 -8.79 -11.66 5.32
N VAL A 114 -8.48 -11.49 6.61
CA VAL A 114 -8.34 -12.60 7.58
C VAL A 114 -9.75 -13.06 7.99
N GLY A 115 -10.50 -13.56 7.01
CA GLY A 115 -11.92 -13.91 7.09
C GLY A 115 -12.69 -13.70 5.78
N ALA A 116 -12.22 -12.80 4.91
CA ALA A 116 -12.80 -12.54 3.58
C ALA A 116 -11.94 -13.05 2.41
N ALA A 117 -11.07 -14.04 2.65
CA ALA A 117 -10.72 -15.02 1.63
C ALA A 117 -11.87 -16.03 1.48
N ALA A 118 -13.09 -15.53 1.29
CA ALA A 118 -14.26 -16.33 0.93
C ALA A 118 -14.66 -15.93 -0.48
N ALA A 119 -14.55 -16.90 -1.39
CA ALA A 119 -15.05 -16.88 -2.76
C ALA A 119 -14.32 -15.94 -3.75
N ARG A 120 -13.09 -16.30 -4.11
CA ARG A 120 -12.83 -16.41 -5.55
C ARG A 120 -13.66 -17.58 -6.05
N THR A 121 -14.86 -17.31 -6.58
CA THR A 121 -15.52 -18.28 -7.45
C THR A 121 -14.55 -18.58 -8.58
N PRO A 122 -14.21 -19.85 -8.86
CA PRO A 122 -13.58 -20.16 -10.13
C PRO A 122 -14.54 -19.69 -11.21
N GLU A 123 -14.02 -18.88 -12.13
CA GLU A 123 -14.66 -18.52 -13.37
C GLU A 123 -15.28 -19.80 -13.97
N SER A 124 -16.60 -19.87 -13.98
CA SER A 124 -17.37 -20.99 -14.53
C SER A 124 -17.26 -20.94 -16.05
N GLY A 125 -16.06 -21.25 -16.57
CA GLY A 125 -15.83 -21.62 -17.95
C GLY A 125 -16.35 -23.04 -18.19
N ARG A 126 -17.67 -23.24 -18.12
CA ARG A 126 -18.31 -24.35 -18.83
C ARG A 126 -18.89 -23.77 -20.11
N ALA A 127 -18.13 -23.89 -21.20
CA ALA A 127 -18.71 -23.79 -22.53
C ALA A 127 -19.70 -24.95 -22.71
N SER A 128 -20.97 -24.73 -22.40
CA SER A 128 -22.04 -25.67 -22.74
C SER A 128 -22.43 -25.45 -24.20
N VAL A 129 -21.98 -26.33 -25.10
CA VAL A 129 -22.46 -26.36 -26.48
C VAL A 129 -23.81 -27.09 -26.49
N ARG A 130 -24.87 -26.38 -26.87
CA ARG A 130 -26.22 -26.96 -27.02
C ARG A 130 -26.36 -27.42 -28.47
N VAL A 131 -26.37 -28.74 -28.71
CA VAL A 131 -26.62 -29.30 -30.04
C VAL A 131 -28.10 -29.64 -30.15
N SER A 132 -28.79 -28.95 -31.05
CA SER A 132 -30.17 -29.25 -31.41
C SER A 132 -30.16 -30.30 -32.52
N LEU A 133 -30.60 -31.52 -32.23
CA LEU A 133 -30.81 -32.54 -33.27
C LEU A 133 -32.17 -32.31 -33.95
N PRO A 134 -32.25 -32.37 -35.28
CA PRO A 134 -33.53 -32.37 -35.97
C PRO A 134 -34.30 -33.67 -35.64
N ARG A 135 -35.62 -33.54 -35.40
CA ARG A 135 -36.50 -34.70 -35.29
C ARG A 135 -36.61 -35.37 -36.65
N ALA A 136 -36.31 -36.66 -36.69
CA ALA A 136 -36.56 -37.49 -37.87
C ALA A 136 -38.09 -37.60 -38.14
N PRO A 137 -38.49 -37.74 -39.41
CA PRO A 137 -39.89 -37.91 -39.82
C PRO A 137 -40.47 -39.27 -39.41
#